data_AF-A0A955WG00-F1
#
_entry.id   AF-A0A955WG00-F1
#
_cell.length_a   1.000
_cell.length_b   1.000
_cell.length_c   1.000
_cell.angle_alpha   90.00
_cell.angle_beta   90.00
_cell.angle_gamma   90.00
#
_symmetry.space_group_name_H-M   'P 1'
#
loop_
_entity.id
_entity.type
_entity.pdbx_description
1 polymer ?
#
loop_
_entity_poly.entity_id
_entity_poly.type
_entity_poly.pdbx_seq_one_letter_code
_entity_poly.pdbx_strand_id
1 'polypeptide(L)'
;RVFSDLVGVDDELVSAYGRAIEATIERLGLRDLDVFHLEHLFEVTDYDGMRDHLAVHYGEPLAELRERCREGAPAAMLNGIHRFLFEDTLGVDVDKSRNQIRKECRERAYRAIHRSNAFSRLIAECFPRALRLSIHPQPPHAAKIGILLGHAAECWITPWHGVALRTPEGWTLVKRSEAEATGARLVEREGRPSHFVLGVDEAHAISAPAAPPGPDDWRRLYAHWFGAIEDSQAWIDTRLPIWFFADPAADEVIRREFAPWLESMTPAIAEAWKAHPHGLLSLVLLYDQVPRNAFRGTARMFAWDREARALAREALDRNLHVDLSAIEAFWLFLPSQHHPALPAQRISVEGVDAQAARCLAGHRRFFGVARDMAARHDDAIRRFGRFPHRNALLGRRSTPAEVDFLQDPKNHF
;
A
#
# COMPACT_ATOMS: atom_id res chain seq x y z
N ARG A 1 18.03 -17.34 -13.24
CA ARG A 1 19.20 -18.13 -13.68
C ARG A 1 18.84 -19.53 -14.17
N VAL A 2 18.03 -20.27 -13.40
CA VAL A 2 17.68 -21.68 -13.68
C VAL A 2 17.05 -21.89 -15.07
N PHE A 3 16.36 -20.87 -15.61
CA PHE A 3 15.53 -21.00 -16.81
C PHE A 3 15.90 -20.07 -17.96
N SER A 4 16.95 -19.23 -17.85
CA SER A 4 17.21 -18.10 -18.78
C SER A 4 17.18 -18.53 -20.25
N ASP A 5 17.93 -19.59 -20.59
CA ASP A 5 18.00 -20.23 -21.91
C ASP A 5 16.65 -20.79 -22.39
N LEU A 6 15.81 -21.29 -21.47
CA LEU A 6 14.51 -21.86 -21.82
C LEU A 6 13.45 -20.79 -22.11
N VAL A 7 13.57 -19.62 -21.46
CA VAL A 7 12.66 -18.48 -21.64
C VAL A 7 13.20 -17.43 -22.62
N GLY A 8 14.41 -17.62 -23.14
CA GLY A 8 15.02 -16.70 -24.10
C GLY A 8 15.46 -15.37 -23.49
N VAL A 9 15.80 -15.36 -22.19
CA VAL A 9 16.29 -14.17 -21.48
C VAL A 9 17.78 -14.34 -21.21
N ASP A 10 18.56 -13.35 -21.63
CA ASP A 10 20.01 -13.34 -21.43
C ASP A 10 20.39 -13.37 -19.94
N ASP A 11 21.49 -14.05 -19.63
CA ASP A 11 21.94 -14.20 -18.25
C ASP A 11 22.38 -12.87 -17.61
N GLU A 12 22.96 -11.94 -18.36
CA GLU A 12 23.27 -10.61 -17.81
C GLU A 12 22.01 -9.84 -17.43
N LEU A 13 20.93 -9.98 -18.22
CA LEU A 13 19.62 -9.41 -17.90
C LEU A 13 19.04 -10.04 -16.64
N VAL A 14 19.18 -11.36 -16.46
CA VAL A 14 18.79 -12.04 -15.22
C VAL A 14 19.57 -11.47 -14.02
N SER A 15 20.89 -11.25 -14.16
CA SER A 15 21.71 -10.65 -13.09
C SER A 15 21.26 -9.22 -12.78
N ALA A 16 21.00 -8.42 -13.81
CA ALA A 16 20.52 -7.05 -13.65
C ALA A 16 19.16 -7.00 -12.95
N TYR A 17 18.25 -7.92 -13.31
CA TYR A 17 16.95 -8.06 -12.66
C TYR A 17 17.07 -8.47 -11.18
N GLY A 18 17.96 -9.42 -10.87
CA GLY A 18 18.25 -9.83 -9.49
C GLY A 18 18.74 -8.67 -8.63
N ARG A 19 19.75 -7.92 -9.11
CA ARG A 19 20.25 -6.71 -8.43
C ARG A 19 19.18 -5.65 -8.23
N ALA A 20 18.29 -5.47 -9.22
CA ALA A 20 17.19 -4.51 -9.10
C ALA A 20 16.14 -4.94 -8.05
N ILE A 21 15.92 -6.24 -7.87
CA ILE A 21 15.09 -6.79 -6.79
C ILE A 21 15.75 -6.51 -5.43
N GLU A 22 17.02 -6.83 -5.26
CA GLU A 22 17.77 -6.58 -4.02
C GLU A 22 17.77 -5.09 -3.64
N ALA A 23 18.07 -4.21 -4.62
CA ALA A 23 18.00 -2.76 -4.42
C ALA A 23 16.57 -2.30 -4.06
N THR A 24 15.54 -2.98 -4.56
CA THR A 24 14.15 -2.69 -4.17
C THR A 24 13.88 -3.12 -2.74
N ILE A 25 14.30 -4.31 -2.33
CA ILE A 25 14.16 -4.82 -0.96
C ILE A 25 14.82 -3.86 0.02
N GLU A 26 16.05 -3.44 -0.27
CA GLU A 26 16.80 -2.48 0.55
C GLU A 26 16.10 -1.13 0.62
N ARG A 27 15.73 -0.56 -0.54
CA ARG A 27 15.03 0.73 -0.63
C ARG A 27 13.70 0.74 0.11
N LEU A 28 12.99 -0.39 0.13
CA LEU A 28 11.72 -0.56 0.84
C LEU A 28 11.90 -0.98 2.31
N GLY A 29 13.13 -1.23 2.77
CA GLY A 29 13.41 -1.66 4.15
C GLY A 29 12.78 -3.00 4.51
N LEU A 30 12.61 -3.92 3.55
CA LEU A 30 11.95 -5.22 3.75
C LEU A 30 12.91 -6.22 4.44
N ARG A 31 13.03 -6.11 5.76
CA ARG A 31 14.00 -6.89 6.56
C ARG A 31 13.71 -8.39 6.65
N ASP A 32 12.47 -8.79 6.41
CA ASP A 32 12.03 -10.19 6.47
C ASP A 32 12.07 -10.90 5.10
N LEU A 33 12.61 -10.23 4.07
CA LEU A 33 12.70 -10.77 2.72
C LEU A 33 14.15 -10.76 2.24
N ASP A 34 14.62 -11.93 1.82
CA ASP A 34 15.99 -12.14 1.35
C ASP A 34 15.97 -12.86 0.00
N VAL A 35 17.09 -12.79 -0.74
CA VAL A 35 17.22 -13.35 -2.09
C VAL A 35 18.27 -14.45 -2.11
N PHE A 36 17.91 -15.57 -2.71
CA PHE A 36 18.79 -16.72 -2.84
C PHE A 36 18.91 -17.14 -4.32
N HIS A 37 20.10 -16.95 -4.89
CA HIS A 37 20.38 -17.25 -6.29
C HIS A 37 21.12 -18.57 -6.45
N LEU A 38 21.04 -19.13 -7.66
CA LEU A 38 21.74 -20.37 -8.01
C LEU A 38 23.26 -20.22 -7.86
N GLU A 39 23.81 -19.06 -8.23
CA GLU A 39 25.24 -18.74 -8.17
C GLU A 39 25.80 -18.67 -6.73
N HIS A 40 24.95 -18.62 -5.69
CA HIS A 40 25.41 -18.71 -4.31
C HIS A 40 25.87 -20.13 -3.92
N LEU A 41 25.55 -21.13 -4.73
CA LEU A 41 25.78 -22.54 -4.42
C LEU A 41 26.90 -23.19 -5.23
N PHE A 42 27.40 -22.53 -6.26
CA PHE A 42 28.36 -23.13 -7.19
C PHE A 42 29.63 -22.28 -7.29
N GLU A 43 30.77 -22.96 -7.20
CA GLU A 43 32.10 -22.35 -7.38
C GLU A 43 32.47 -22.14 -8.86
N VAL A 44 31.73 -22.76 -9.79
CA VAL A 44 31.91 -22.57 -11.24
C VAL A 44 31.42 -21.19 -11.66
N THR A 45 32.15 -20.54 -12.57
CA THR A 45 31.88 -19.17 -13.00
C THR A 45 30.90 -19.07 -14.18
N ASP A 46 30.64 -20.15 -14.91
CA ASP A 46 29.76 -20.13 -16.08
C ASP A 46 28.34 -20.63 -15.73
N TYR A 47 27.33 -19.92 -16.26
CA TYR A 47 25.93 -20.16 -15.91
C TYR A 47 25.35 -21.45 -16.52
N ASP A 48 25.88 -21.90 -17.66
CA ASP A 48 25.48 -23.17 -18.29
C ASP A 48 25.91 -24.36 -17.43
N GLY A 49 27.16 -24.36 -16.94
CA GLY A 49 27.68 -25.35 -16.02
C GLY A 49 26.86 -25.45 -14.73
N MET A 50 26.41 -24.32 -14.17
CA MET A 50 25.50 -24.33 -13.01
C MET A 50 24.15 -25.00 -13.33
N ARG A 51 23.57 -24.70 -14.50
CA ARG A 51 22.30 -25.31 -14.94
C ARG A 51 22.45 -26.81 -15.17
N ASP A 52 23.56 -27.23 -15.75
CA ASP A 52 23.88 -28.63 -16.01
C ASP A 52 24.12 -29.39 -14.71
N HIS A 53 24.90 -28.82 -13.78
CA HIS A 53 25.09 -29.42 -12.46
C HIS A 53 23.75 -29.57 -11.72
N LEU A 54 22.90 -28.53 -11.74
CA LEU A 54 21.56 -28.61 -11.15
C LEU A 54 20.74 -29.75 -11.77
N ALA A 55 20.75 -29.87 -13.11
CA ALA A 55 20.00 -30.89 -13.83
C ALA A 55 20.54 -32.30 -13.58
N VAL A 56 21.86 -32.48 -13.49
CA VAL A 56 22.49 -33.79 -13.29
C VAL A 56 22.33 -34.29 -11.85
N HIS A 57 22.58 -33.43 -10.87
CA HIS A 57 22.64 -33.86 -9.47
C HIS A 57 21.30 -33.83 -8.76
N TYR A 58 20.38 -32.96 -9.20
CA TYR A 58 19.08 -32.79 -8.56
C TYR A 58 17.91 -33.09 -9.49
N GLY A 59 18.14 -33.31 -10.79
CA GLY A 59 17.11 -33.65 -11.76
C GLY A 59 16.62 -35.09 -11.67
N GLU A 60 15.44 -35.35 -12.23
CA GLU A 60 14.95 -36.71 -12.52
C GLU A 60 15.17 -37.01 -14.01
N PRO A 61 15.31 -38.27 -14.44
CA PRO A 61 15.41 -38.56 -15.86
C PRO A 61 14.26 -37.92 -16.66
N LEU A 62 14.59 -37.12 -17.68
CA LEU A 62 13.58 -36.36 -18.43
C LEU A 62 12.54 -37.28 -19.10
N ALA A 63 12.92 -38.52 -19.42
CA ALA A 63 12.01 -39.54 -19.94
C ALA A 63 10.90 -39.90 -18.94
N GLU A 64 11.25 -40.11 -17.66
CA GLU A 64 10.31 -40.43 -16.58
C GLU A 64 9.36 -39.27 -16.32
N LEU A 65 9.87 -38.03 -16.31
CA LEU A 65 9.02 -36.84 -16.19
C LEU A 65 8.01 -36.75 -17.34
N ARG A 66 8.43 -37.03 -18.57
CA ARG A 66 7.54 -37.01 -19.75
C ARG A 66 6.45 -38.06 -19.63
N GLU A 67 6.80 -39.25 -19.15
CA GLU A 67 5.85 -40.34 -18.94
C GLU A 67 4.82 -39.96 -17.87
N ARG A 68 5.25 -39.52 -16.70
CA ARG A 68 4.35 -39.02 -15.64
C ARG A 68 3.42 -37.90 -16.11
N CYS A 69 3.94 -36.97 -16.91
CA CYS A 69 3.13 -35.91 -17.52
C CYS A 69 2.06 -36.46 -18.47
N ARG A 70 2.33 -37.54 -19.22
CA ARG A 70 1.33 -38.21 -20.07
C ARG A 70 0.28 -38.94 -19.24
N GLU A 71 0.67 -39.50 -18.10
CA GLU A 71 -0.20 -40.18 -17.14
C GLU A 71 -1.07 -39.21 -16.31
N GLY A 72 -0.88 -37.89 -16.49
CA GLY A 72 -1.75 -36.84 -15.96
C GLY A 72 -1.16 -36.03 -14.80
N ALA A 73 0.06 -36.34 -14.32
CA ALA A 73 0.66 -35.65 -13.18
C ALA A 73 2.08 -35.13 -13.49
N PRO A 74 2.36 -33.80 -13.46
CA PRO A 74 1.46 -32.68 -13.18
C PRO A 74 0.93 -32.01 -14.46
N ALA A 75 -0.19 -32.46 -15.01
CA ALA A 75 -0.77 -31.92 -16.25
C ALA A 75 -1.10 -30.42 -16.16
N ALA A 76 -1.59 -29.95 -15.01
CA ALA A 76 -1.90 -28.52 -14.80
C ALA A 76 -0.65 -27.63 -14.87
N MET A 77 0.47 -28.07 -14.29
CA MET A 77 1.73 -27.33 -14.30
C MET A 77 2.35 -27.29 -15.71
N LEU A 78 2.28 -28.40 -16.44
CA LEU A 78 2.72 -28.46 -17.84
C LEU A 78 1.90 -27.52 -18.73
N ASN A 79 0.57 -27.55 -18.60
CA ASN A 79 -0.30 -26.68 -19.39
C ASN A 79 -0.08 -25.20 -19.06
N GLY A 80 0.09 -24.86 -17.77
CA GLY A 80 0.39 -23.48 -17.35
C GLY A 80 1.71 -22.97 -17.92
N ILE A 81 2.82 -23.71 -17.71
CA ILE A 81 4.14 -23.33 -18.22
C ILE A 81 4.17 -23.29 -19.75
N HIS A 82 3.51 -24.25 -20.41
CA HIS A 82 3.40 -24.26 -21.87
C HIS A 82 2.64 -23.03 -22.38
N ARG A 83 1.56 -22.62 -21.71
CA ARG A 83 0.82 -21.39 -22.05
C ARG A 83 1.72 -20.16 -21.96
N PHE A 84 2.48 -20.00 -20.87
CA PHE A 84 3.39 -18.87 -20.69
C PHE A 84 4.49 -18.82 -21.76
N LEU A 85 5.22 -19.91 -21.95
CA LEU A 85 6.29 -19.96 -22.96
C LEU A 85 5.76 -19.71 -24.37
N PHE A 86 4.52 -20.13 -24.64
CA PHE A 86 3.87 -19.89 -25.92
C PHE A 86 3.47 -18.43 -26.09
N GLU A 87 2.86 -17.81 -25.08
CA GLU A 87 2.53 -16.37 -25.06
C GLU A 87 3.78 -15.49 -25.19
N ASP A 88 4.87 -15.82 -24.48
CA ASP A 88 6.14 -15.05 -24.54
C ASP A 88 6.85 -15.18 -25.89
N THR A 89 6.72 -16.33 -26.56
CA THR A 89 7.33 -16.53 -27.89
C THR A 89 6.47 -15.91 -29.01
N LEU A 90 5.16 -15.77 -28.78
CA LEU A 90 4.23 -15.14 -29.72
C LEU A 90 4.54 -13.65 -29.86
N GLY A 91 5.07 -13.26 -31.02
CA GLY A 91 5.43 -11.86 -31.32
C GLY A 91 6.93 -11.57 -31.30
N VAL A 92 7.76 -12.54 -30.88
CA VAL A 92 9.24 -12.46 -30.96
C VAL A 92 9.76 -13.18 -32.21
N ASP A 93 9.22 -14.37 -32.50
CA ASP A 93 9.66 -15.22 -33.61
C ASP A 93 8.65 -15.14 -34.76
N VAL A 94 8.81 -14.13 -35.63
CA VAL A 94 7.87 -13.81 -36.73
C VAL A 94 7.91 -14.80 -37.89
N ASP A 95 8.98 -15.60 -37.98
CA ASP A 95 9.25 -16.49 -39.12
C ASP A 95 8.70 -17.91 -38.93
N LYS A 96 8.26 -18.27 -37.71
CA LYS A 96 7.78 -19.63 -37.40
C LYS A 96 6.26 -19.73 -37.41
N SER A 97 5.77 -20.84 -37.95
CA SER A 97 4.34 -21.16 -37.86
C SER A 97 3.91 -21.36 -36.40
N ARG A 98 2.67 -20.96 -36.09
CA ARG A 98 2.07 -21.13 -34.76
C ARG A 98 2.14 -22.58 -34.24
N ASN A 99 2.05 -23.58 -35.14
CA ASN A 99 2.18 -24.99 -34.77
C ASN A 99 3.62 -25.40 -34.41
N GLN A 100 4.61 -24.85 -35.11
CA GLN A 100 6.02 -25.08 -34.79
C GLN A 100 6.37 -24.48 -33.42
N ILE A 101 5.96 -23.24 -33.16
CA ILE A 101 6.13 -22.57 -31.86
C ILE A 101 5.48 -23.41 -30.75
N ARG A 102 4.24 -23.90 -30.95
CA ARG A 102 3.58 -24.78 -29.97
C ARG A 102 4.39 -26.02 -29.63
N LYS A 103 4.98 -26.68 -30.62
CA LYS A 103 5.79 -27.90 -30.42
C LYS A 103 7.08 -27.58 -29.66
N GLU A 104 7.80 -26.54 -30.08
CA GLU A 104 9.05 -26.10 -29.43
C GLU A 104 8.83 -25.65 -27.98
N CYS A 105 7.78 -24.87 -27.71
CA CYS A 105 7.43 -24.44 -26.34
C CYS A 105 7.05 -25.63 -25.46
N ARG A 106 6.47 -26.70 -26.02
CA ARG A 106 6.14 -27.91 -25.24
C ARG A 106 7.40 -28.65 -24.79
N GLU A 107 8.39 -28.76 -25.66
CA GLU A 107 9.69 -29.35 -25.31
C GLU A 107 10.42 -28.52 -24.26
N ARG A 108 10.40 -27.19 -24.39
CA ARG A 108 10.92 -26.26 -23.39
C ARG A 108 10.18 -26.37 -22.06
N ALA A 109 8.86 -26.53 -22.07
CA ALA A 109 8.04 -26.69 -20.86
C ALA A 109 8.45 -27.94 -20.05
N TYR A 110 8.77 -29.07 -20.70
CA TYR A 110 9.30 -30.24 -19.99
C TYR A 110 10.63 -29.94 -19.30
N ARG A 111 11.56 -29.26 -19.98
CA ARG A 111 12.84 -28.87 -19.39
C ARG A 111 12.67 -27.87 -18.25
N ALA A 112 11.70 -26.96 -18.36
CA ALA A 112 11.37 -25.99 -17.32
C ALA A 112 10.81 -26.68 -16.07
N ILE A 113 9.88 -27.64 -16.22
CA ILE A 113 9.41 -28.45 -15.08
C ILE A 113 10.56 -29.24 -14.47
N HIS A 114 11.36 -29.89 -15.31
CA HIS A 114 12.52 -30.66 -14.85
C HIS A 114 13.45 -29.82 -13.97
N ARG A 115 13.88 -28.64 -14.46
CA ARG A 115 14.75 -27.75 -13.70
C ARG A 115 14.05 -27.13 -12.48
N SER A 116 12.74 -26.89 -12.55
CA SER A 116 11.96 -26.42 -11.40
C SER A 116 11.90 -27.46 -10.29
N ASN A 117 11.71 -28.74 -10.63
CA ASN A 117 11.76 -29.85 -9.69
C ASN A 117 13.16 -30.01 -9.10
N ALA A 118 14.21 -29.96 -9.94
CA ALA A 118 15.59 -30.05 -9.50
C ALA A 118 15.96 -28.93 -8.52
N PHE A 119 15.65 -27.68 -8.88
CA PHE A 119 15.84 -26.54 -7.99
C PHE A 119 15.03 -26.66 -6.70
N SER A 120 13.82 -27.23 -6.79
CA SER A 120 13.00 -27.44 -5.60
C SER A 120 13.61 -28.43 -4.61
N ARG A 121 14.29 -29.48 -5.09
CA ARG A 121 15.01 -30.47 -4.27
C ARG A 121 16.26 -29.85 -3.65
N LEU A 122 17.07 -29.16 -4.47
CA LEU A 122 18.25 -28.44 -3.98
C LEU A 122 17.89 -27.48 -2.84
N ILE A 123 16.84 -26.66 -3.02
CA ILE A 123 16.41 -25.73 -1.97
C ILE A 123 15.88 -26.46 -0.72
N ALA A 124 15.31 -27.65 -0.85
CA ALA A 124 14.89 -28.44 0.31
C ALA A 124 16.08 -28.97 1.10
N GLU A 125 17.22 -29.23 0.45
CA GLU A 125 18.47 -29.57 1.14
C GLU A 125 19.10 -28.36 1.82
N CYS A 126 19.13 -27.20 1.15
CA CYS A 126 19.65 -25.97 1.76
C CYS A 126 18.81 -25.49 2.95
N PHE A 127 17.49 -25.67 2.88
CA PHE A 127 16.55 -25.15 3.88
C PHE A 127 15.53 -26.22 4.32
N PRO A 128 15.96 -27.28 5.03
CA PRO A 128 15.13 -28.46 5.29
C PRO A 128 13.94 -28.21 6.22
N ARG A 129 13.98 -27.12 6.99
CA ARG A 129 12.92 -26.74 7.93
C ARG A 129 12.04 -25.58 7.44
N ALA A 130 12.31 -25.05 6.25
CA ALA A 130 11.57 -23.92 5.72
C ALA A 130 10.20 -24.36 5.17
N LEU A 131 9.17 -23.54 5.42
CA LEU A 131 7.90 -23.66 4.71
C LEU A 131 8.13 -23.39 3.22
N ARG A 132 7.62 -24.26 2.35
CA ARG A 132 7.82 -24.15 0.90
C ARG A 132 6.65 -23.39 0.28
N LEU A 133 6.84 -22.10 0.05
CA LEU A 133 5.86 -21.30 -0.68
C LEU A 133 6.02 -21.49 -2.20
N SER A 134 4.92 -21.32 -2.94
CA SER A 134 4.90 -21.36 -4.40
C SER A 134 3.97 -20.29 -4.94
N ILE A 135 4.36 -19.69 -6.06
CA ILE A 135 3.54 -18.77 -6.86
C ILE A 135 2.57 -19.49 -7.81
N HIS A 136 2.60 -20.81 -7.85
CA HIS A 136 1.70 -21.61 -8.67
C HIS A 136 0.72 -22.38 -7.78
N PRO A 137 -0.52 -22.62 -8.23
CA PRO A 137 -1.48 -23.44 -7.51
C PRO A 137 -0.89 -24.81 -7.15
N GLN A 138 -1.13 -25.25 -5.92
CA GLN A 138 -0.68 -26.54 -5.40
C GLN A 138 -1.89 -27.37 -4.98
N PRO A 139 -1.87 -28.70 -5.22
CA PRO A 139 -2.94 -29.57 -4.75
C PRO A 139 -2.96 -29.63 -3.21
N PRO A 140 -4.09 -29.98 -2.58
CA PRO A 140 -4.15 -30.24 -1.15
C PRO A 140 -3.09 -31.26 -0.72
N HIS A 141 -2.48 -31.04 0.45
CA HIS A 141 -1.42 -31.88 1.01
C HIS A 141 -0.11 -31.93 0.19
N ALA A 142 0.07 -31.05 -0.80
CA ALA A 142 1.37 -30.86 -1.41
C ALA A 142 2.39 -30.35 -0.39
N ALA A 143 3.67 -30.69 -0.61
CA ALA A 143 4.77 -30.14 0.20
C ALA A 143 4.92 -28.62 0.04
N LYS A 144 4.34 -28.04 -1.03
CA LYS A 144 4.38 -26.61 -1.33
C LYS A 144 3.00 -25.97 -1.09
N ILE A 145 3.00 -24.73 -0.63
CA ILE A 145 1.78 -23.93 -0.40
C ILE A 145 1.71 -22.84 -1.47
N GLY A 146 0.67 -22.89 -2.30
CA GLY A 146 0.38 -21.84 -3.28
C GLY A 146 -0.04 -20.54 -2.59
N ILE A 147 0.60 -19.42 -2.93
CA ILE A 147 0.27 -18.08 -2.44
C ILE A 147 0.07 -17.11 -3.60
N LEU A 148 -0.78 -16.11 -3.40
CA LEU A 148 -0.95 -15.00 -4.33
C LEU A 148 -0.02 -13.84 -3.93
N LEU A 149 0.63 -13.23 -4.92
CA LEU A 149 1.44 -12.03 -4.74
C LEU A 149 0.60 -10.78 -5.08
N GLY A 150 -0.39 -10.50 -4.23
CA GLY A 150 -1.35 -9.41 -4.41
C GLY A 150 -2.74 -9.88 -4.89
N HIS A 151 -3.66 -8.95 -5.09
CA HIS A 151 -4.95 -9.24 -5.69
C HIS A 151 -4.79 -9.46 -7.19
N ALA A 152 -5.34 -10.55 -7.70
CA ALA A 152 -5.31 -10.90 -9.12
C ALA A 152 -6.61 -11.58 -9.53
N ALA A 153 -7.06 -11.34 -10.75
CA ALA A 153 -8.26 -11.99 -11.30
C ALA A 153 -8.02 -13.48 -11.66
N GLU A 154 -6.77 -13.86 -11.93
CA GLU A 154 -6.36 -15.24 -12.25
C GLU A 154 -5.27 -15.71 -11.28
N CYS A 155 -5.34 -16.95 -10.80
CA CYS A 155 -4.39 -17.51 -9.84
C CYS A 155 -3.01 -17.90 -10.43
N TRP A 156 -2.82 -17.73 -11.73
CA TRP A 156 -1.57 -18.07 -12.44
C TRP A 156 -0.73 -16.85 -12.79
N ILE A 157 -1.27 -15.63 -12.71
CA ILE A 157 -0.51 -14.42 -13.03
C ILE A 157 0.49 -14.10 -11.92
N THR A 158 1.70 -13.73 -12.32
CA THR A 158 2.77 -13.29 -11.41
C THR A 158 3.26 -11.90 -11.82
N PRO A 159 3.84 -11.12 -10.90
CA PRO A 159 4.20 -9.73 -11.18
C PRO A 159 5.10 -9.52 -12.39
N TRP A 160 5.95 -10.49 -12.73
CA TRP A 160 6.84 -10.44 -13.89
C TRP A 160 6.19 -10.83 -15.22
N HIS A 161 4.94 -11.30 -15.22
CA HIS A 161 4.15 -11.54 -16.44
C HIS A 161 2.94 -10.59 -16.56
N GLY A 162 2.87 -9.58 -15.70
CA GLY A 162 1.74 -8.66 -15.62
C GLY A 162 2.17 -7.23 -15.31
N VAL A 163 1.17 -6.37 -15.12
CA VAL A 163 1.36 -4.99 -14.69
C VAL A 163 0.49 -4.73 -13.47
N ALA A 164 1.00 -3.92 -12.54
CA ALA A 164 0.18 -3.38 -11.48
C ALA A 164 -0.83 -2.38 -12.09
N LEU A 165 -2.11 -2.56 -11.77
CA LEU A 165 -3.18 -1.65 -12.13
C LEU A 165 -3.78 -1.09 -10.84
N ARG A 166 -3.81 0.24 -10.74
CA ARG A 166 -4.48 0.96 -9.67
C ARG A 166 -5.88 1.36 -10.11
N THR A 167 -6.88 0.87 -9.40
CA THR A 167 -8.30 1.23 -9.58
C THR A 167 -8.80 1.98 -8.33
N PRO A 168 -10.04 2.52 -8.33
CA PRO A 168 -10.64 3.10 -7.13
C PRO A 168 -10.77 2.10 -5.98
N GLU A 169 -10.95 0.81 -6.29
CA GLU A 169 -11.13 -0.28 -5.31
C GLU A 169 -9.80 -0.78 -4.73
N GLY A 170 -8.66 -0.54 -5.40
CA GLY A 170 -7.38 -1.02 -4.91
C GLY A 170 -6.31 -1.23 -5.97
N TRP A 171 -5.28 -1.97 -5.58
CA TRP A 171 -4.26 -2.48 -6.49
C TRP A 171 -4.66 -3.88 -6.95
N THR A 172 -4.54 -4.13 -8.24
CA THR A 172 -4.75 -5.46 -8.84
C THR A 172 -3.65 -5.76 -9.85
N LEU A 173 -3.34 -7.04 -10.04
CA LEU A 173 -2.39 -7.53 -11.02
C LEU A 173 -3.15 -8.07 -12.23
N VAL A 174 -2.87 -7.52 -13.40
CA VAL A 174 -3.54 -7.84 -14.67
C VAL A 174 -2.52 -7.97 -15.80
N LYS A 175 -2.93 -8.53 -16.94
CA LYS A 175 -2.09 -8.48 -18.14
C LYS A 175 -2.03 -7.04 -18.67
N ARG A 176 -0.91 -6.67 -19.29
CA ARG A 176 -0.75 -5.34 -19.90
C ARG A 176 -1.85 -5.04 -20.93
N SER A 177 -2.16 -5.99 -21.79
CA SER A 177 -3.22 -5.85 -22.81
C SER A 177 -4.60 -5.64 -22.20
N GLU A 178 -4.89 -6.23 -21.03
CA GLU A 178 -6.14 -6.00 -20.32
C GLU A 178 -6.20 -4.59 -19.74
N ALA A 179 -5.12 -4.12 -19.11
CA ALA A 179 -5.03 -2.74 -18.62
C ALA A 179 -5.23 -1.73 -19.76
N GLU A 180 -4.54 -1.92 -20.89
CA GLU A 180 -4.68 -1.07 -22.08
C GLU A 180 -6.10 -1.11 -22.65
N ALA A 181 -6.74 -2.28 -22.72
CA ALA A 181 -8.11 -2.43 -23.20
C ALA A 181 -9.16 -1.72 -22.33
N THR A 182 -8.89 -1.55 -21.03
CA THR A 182 -9.77 -0.78 -20.13
C THR A 182 -9.66 0.75 -20.30
N GLY A 183 -8.70 1.23 -21.10
CA GLY A 183 -8.38 2.65 -21.21
C GLY A 183 -7.58 3.18 -20.02
N ALA A 184 -6.95 2.30 -19.24
CA ALA A 184 -6.07 2.70 -18.15
C ALA A 184 -4.85 3.45 -18.70
N ARG A 185 -4.40 4.48 -17.98
CA ARG A 185 -3.26 5.29 -18.37
C ARG A 185 -1.98 4.74 -17.76
N LEU A 186 -0.91 4.69 -18.55
CA LEU A 186 0.42 4.36 -18.04
C LEU A 186 0.96 5.51 -17.18
N VAL A 187 1.46 5.16 -15.99
CA VAL A 187 2.12 6.06 -15.06
C VAL A 187 3.62 5.86 -15.16
N GLU A 188 4.35 6.97 -15.27
CA GLU A 188 5.80 6.99 -15.19
C GLU A 188 6.25 7.46 -13.81
N ARG A 189 7.35 6.88 -13.32
CA ARG A 189 8.05 7.32 -12.12
C ARG A 189 9.53 7.41 -12.43
N GLU A 190 10.15 8.53 -12.08
CA GLU A 190 11.58 8.75 -12.32
C GLU A 190 11.96 8.53 -13.81
N GLY A 191 11.07 8.92 -14.72
CA GLY A 191 11.25 8.75 -16.18
C GLY A 191 11.17 7.30 -16.67
N ARG A 192 10.60 6.38 -15.87
CA ARG A 192 10.41 4.97 -16.24
C ARG A 192 8.95 4.54 -16.11
N PRO A 193 8.44 3.70 -17.02
CA PRO A 193 7.13 3.07 -16.87
C PRO A 193 7.03 2.32 -15.53
N SER A 194 5.98 2.60 -14.77
CA SER A 194 5.81 2.04 -13.42
C SER A 194 4.58 1.13 -13.31
N HIS A 195 3.39 1.64 -13.60
CA HIS A 195 2.12 0.93 -13.43
C HIS A 195 1.01 1.60 -14.24
N PHE A 196 -0.18 1.02 -14.28
CA PHE A 196 -1.36 1.63 -14.90
C PHE A 196 -2.32 2.19 -13.86
N VAL A 197 -3.06 3.25 -14.21
CA VAL A 197 -4.15 3.82 -13.40
C VAL A 197 -5.45 3.85 -14.20
N LEU A 198 -6.54 3.39 -13.60
CA LEU A 198 -7.88 3.43 -14.17
C LEU A 198 -8.82 4.16 -13.21
N GLY A 199 -9.41 5.27 -13.65
CA GLY A 199 -10.39 6.02 -12.83
C GLY A 199 -9.80 6.68 -11.58
N VAL A 200 -8.48 6.92 -11.54
CA VAL A 200 -7.78 7.57 -10.41
C VAL A 200 -7.06 8.82 -10.91
N ASP A 201 -7.37 9.98 -10.33
CA ASP A 201 -6.67 11.25 -10.61
C ASP A 201 -5.31 11.31 -9.89
N GLU A 202 -4.28 11.71 -10.63
CA GLU A 202 -2.87 11.35 -10.39
C GLU A 202 -2.13 12.16 -9.31
N ALA A 203 -2.82 12.97 -8.51
CA ALA A 203 -2.18 13.73 -7.43
C ALA A 203 -1.71 12.85 -6.22
N HIS A 204 -1.75 11.53 -6.36
CA HIS A 204 -1.62 10.55 -5.26
C HIS A 204 -0.47 9.54 -5.40
N ALA A 205 0.37 9.62 -6.42
CA ALA A 205 1.35 8.57 -6.72
C ALA A 205 2.62 8.67 -5.84
N ILE A 206 2.61 8.04 -4.64
CA ILE A 206 3.76 8.00 -3.72
C ILE A 206 4.77 6.90 -4.07
N SER A 207 6.05 7.29 -3.96
CA SER A 207 7.33 6.55 -3.78
C SER A 207 7.24 5.22 -2.99
N ALA A 208 8.36 4.51 -2.84
CA ALA A 208 8.55 3.40 -1.89
C ALA A 208 7.73 3.55 -0.60
N PRO A 209 7.12 2.48 -0.02
CA PRO A 209 6.75 2.52 1.40
C PRO A 209 7.97 2.93 2.20
N ALA A 210 7.85 4.03 2.93
CA ALA A 210 8.88 4.44 3.87
C ALA A 210 9.01 3.40 4.98
N ALA A 211 10.14 3.40 5.68
CA ALA A 211 10.30 2.57 6.86
C ALA A 211 9.15 2.86 7.88
N PRO A 212 8.65 1.83 8.58
CA PRO A 212 7.72 2.03 9.68
C PRO A 212 8.34 2.90 10.78
N PRO A 213 7.54 3.71 11.50
CA PRO A 213 8.04 4.39 12.70
C PRO A 213 8.47 3.40 13.79
N GLY A 214 9.35 3.82 14.69
CA GLY A 214 9.65 3.08 15.91
C GLY A 214 8.50 3.12 16.94
N PRO A 215 8.58 2.28 17.99
CA PRO A 215 7.55 2.20 19.03
C PRO A 215 7.36 3.50 19.84
N ASP A 216 8.38 4.37 19.89
CA ASP A 216 8.35 5.65 20.60
C ASP A 216 8.23 6.88 19.69
N ASP A 217 8.18 6.70 18.36
CA ASP A 217 8.19 7.80 17.40
C ASP A 217 6.92 8.67 17.45
N TRP A 218 5.87 8.23 18.14
CA TRP A 218 4.69 9.06 18.44
C TRP A 218 5.08 10.35 19.14
N ARG A 219 6.15 10.32 19.95
CA ARG A 219 6.66 11.50 20.65
C ARG A 219 7.09 12.60 19.69
N ARG A 220 7.63 12.25 18.51
CA ARG A 220 8.02 13.22 17.49
C ARG A 220 6.81 13.92 16.87
N LEU A 221 5.79 13.15 16.49
CA LEU A 221 4.55 13.72 15.95
C LEU A 221 3.85 14.58 17.02
N TYR A 222 3.74 14.07 18.25
CA TYR A 222 3.18 14.82 19.37
C TYR A 222 3.94 16.13 19.62
N ALA A 223 5.28 16.08 19.70
CA ALA A 223 6.11 17.25 19.94
C ALA A 223 6.07 18.26 18.78
N HIS A 224 5.97 17.79 17.54
CA HIS A 224 5.77 18.65 16.39
C HIS A 224 4.41 19.35 16.45
N TRP A 225 3.36 18.62 16.83
CA TRP A 225 1.99 19.12 16.84
C TRP A 225 1.70 20.10 17.97
N PHE A 226 2.17 19.82 19.18
CA PHE A 226 1.88 20.61 20.38
C PHE A 226 3.10 21.39 20.90
N GLY A 227 4.29 20.82 20.81
CA GLY A 227 5.46 21.27 21.58
C GLY A 227 5.15 21.28 23.08
N ALA A 228 5.76 22.21 23.82
CA ALA A 228 5.38 22.47 25.21
C ALA A 228 4.10 23.30 25.24
N ILE A 229 3.02 22.76 25.82
CA ILE A 229 1.73 23.46 25.91
C ILE A 229 1.83 24.58 26.96
N GLU A 230 1.43 25.79 26.60
CA GLU A 230 1.41 26.96 27.50
C GLU A 230 0.00 27.53 27.61
N ASP A 231 -0.36 28.07 28.79
CA ASP A 231 -1.62 28.79 29.00
C ASP A 231 -1.55 30.22 28.44
N SER A 232 -1.40 30.35 27.12
CA SER A 232 -1.35 31.65 26.47
C SER A 232 -1.93 31.64 25.06
N GLN A 233 -2.52 32.76 24.66
CA GLN A 233 -2.95 32.96 23.28
C GLN A 233 -1.74 33.02 22.33
N ALA A 234 -0.63 33.61 22.78
CA ALA A 234 0.60 33.70 21.99
C ALA A 234 1.11 32.32 21.59
N TRP A 235 1.04 31.33 22.49
CA TRP A 235 1.39 29.96 22.17
C TRP A 235 0.44 29.35 21.14
N ILE A 236 -0.88 29.52 21.30
CA ILE A 236 -1.87 29.09 20.29
C ILE A 236 -1.52 29.66 18.93
N ASP A 237 -1.19 30.95 18.86
CA ASP A 237 -0.88 31.65 17.61
C ASP A 237 0.32 31.01 16.88
N THR A 238 1.31 30.47 17.61
CA THR A 238 2.43 29.71 17.01
C THR A 238 2.02 28.37 16.39
N ARG A 239 0.86 27.82 16.78
CA ARG A 239 0.35 26.53 16.32
C ARG A 239 -0.67 26.63 15.19
N LEU A 240 -1.35 27.77 15.05
CA LEU A 240 -2.36 27.98 14.01
C LEU A 240 -1.89 27.65 12.57
N PRO A 241 -0.64 27.94 12.15
CA PRO A 241 -0.15 27.56 10.82
C PRO A 241 -0.16 26.05 10.56
N ILE A 242 0.00 25.24 11.61
CA ILE A 242 -0.01 23.78 11.53
C ILE A 242 -1.46 23.25 11.64
N TRP A 243 -2.24 23.84 12.56
CA TRP A 243 -3.55 23.31 12.94
C TRP A 243 -4.70 23.67 11.99
N PHE A 244 -4.71 24.87 11.41
CA PHE A 244 -5.88 25.36 10.67
C PHE A 244 -5.58 26.08 9.36
N PHE A 245 -4.38 26.63 9.19
CA PHE A 245 -4.05 27.36 7.97
C PHE A 245 -3.30 26.49 6.97
N ALA A 246 -3.51 26.77 5.69
CA ALA A 246 -2.65 26.24 4.65
C ALA A 246 -1.33 27.00 4.69
N ASP A 247 -0.27 26.33 5.12
CA ASP A 247 1.08 26.87 5.10
C ASP A 247 1.97 25.87 4.34
N PRO A 248 2.43 26.20 3.11
CA PRO A 248 3.21 25.27 2.30
C PRO A 248 4.48 24.75 2.98
N ALA A 249 5.11 25.54 3.85
CA ALA A 249 6.32 25.11 4.54
C ALA A 249 6.01 24.12 5.67
N ALA A 250 4.97 24.38 6.46
CA ALA A 250 4.50 23.45 7.48
C ALA A 250 3.95 22.16 6.86
N ASP A 251 3.13 22.27 5.81
CA ASP A 251 2.56 21.14 5.08
C ASP A 251 3.68 20.27 4.48
N GLU A 252 4.75 20.86 3.95
CA GLU A 252 5.91 20.12 3.42
C GLU A 252 6.67 19.35 4.50
N VAL A 253 6.87 19.93 5.69
CA VAL A 253 7.50 19.21 6.81
C VAL A 253 6.64 18.01 7.22
N ILE A 254 5.33 18.18 7.35
CA ILE A 254 4.41 17.09 7.71
C ILE A 254 4.41 16.01 6.63
N ARG A 255 4.36 16.42 5.35
CA ARG A 255 4.39 15.53 4.19
C ARG A 255 5.66 14.70 4.14
N ARG A 256 6.82 15.30 4.43
CA ARG A 256 8.10 14.60 4.41
C ARG A 256 8.29 13.70 5.62
N GLU A 257 7.93 14.15 6.81
CA GLU A 257 8.29 13.46 8.06
C GLU A 257 7.26 12.46 8.55
N PHE A 258 5.97 12.74 8.38
CA PHE A 258 4.90 11.96 9.03
C PHE A 258 3.96 11.28 8.03
N ALA A 259 3.71 11.87 6.86
CA ALA A 259 2.89 11.22 5.84
C ALA A 259 3.38 9.83 5.40
N PRO A 260 4.70 9.54 5.37
CA PRO A 260 5.13 8.18 5.04
C PRO A 260 4.70 7.12 6.06
N TRP A 261 4.45 7.51 7.32
CA TRP A 261 3.94 6.60 8.36
C TRP A 261 2.50 6.16 8.12
N LEU A 262 1.72 6.89 7.31
CA LEU A 262 0.34 6.52 6.97
C LEU A 262 0.23 5.15 6.29
N GLU A 263 1.22 4.83 5.45
CA GLU A 263 1.27 3.58 4.69
C GLU A 263 2.18 2.54 5.35
N SER A 264 3.20 2.97 6.11
CA SER A 264 4.17 2.06 6.72
C SER A 264 3.81 1.60 8.13
N MET A 265 2.83 2.21 8.80
CA MET A 265 2.40 1.80 10.14
C MET A 265 2.01 0.31 10.19
N THR A 266 2.62 -0.44 11.10
CA THR A 266 2.28 -1.86 11.33
C THR A 266 1.36 -2.00 12.54
N PRO A 267 0.57 -3.10 12.63
CA PRO A 267 -0.25 -3.36 13.81
C PRO A 267 0.55 -3.37 15.12
N ALA A 268 1.75 -3.95 15.11
CA ALA A 268 2.59 -4.02 16.31
C ALA A 268 3.01 -2.64 16.83
N ILE A 269 3.35 -1.70 15.93
CA ILE A 269 3.73 -0.34 16.32
C ILE A 269 2.51 0.46 16.74
N ALA A 270 1.38 0.32 16.04
CA ALA A 270 0.13 0.97 16.44
C ALA A 270 -0.29 0.54 17.86
N GLU A 271 -0.23 -0.76 18.18
CA GLU A 271 -0.53 -1.24 19.53
C GLU A 271 0.48 -0.73 20.57
N ALA A 272 1.76 -0.61 20.23
CA ALA A 272 2.76 0.02 21.11
C ALA A 272 2.42 1.49 21.41
N TRP A 273 1.99 2.26 20.40
CA TRP A 273 1.57 3.65 20.59
C TRP A 273 0.30 3.74 21.45
N LYS A 274 -0.67 2.83 21.25
CA LYS A 274 -1.92 2.77 22.04
C LYS A 274 -1.71 2.52 23.53
N ALA A 275 -0.58 1.93 23.92
CA ALA A 275 -0.22 1.75 25.32
C ALA A 275 -0.05 3.08 26.08
N HIS A 276 0.10 4.20 25.37
CA HIS A 276 0.25 5.53 25.95
C HIS A 276 -0.92 6.46 25.56
N PRO A 277 -1.48 7.27 26.48
CA PRO A 277 -2.53 8.23 26.15
C PRO A 277 -2.15 9.19 25.00
N HIS A 278 -0.95 9.78 25.08
CA HIS A 278 -0.43 10.65 24.03
C HIS A 278 -0.08 9.89 22.75
N GLY A 279 0.29 8.61 22.84
CA GLY A 279 0.53 7.77 21.66
C GLY A 279 -0.75 7.45 20.90
N LEU A 280 -1.85 7.13 21.59
CA LEU A 280 -3.17 6.99 20.96
C LEU A 280 -3.66 8.31 20.36
N LEU A 281 -3.48 9.44 21.07
CA LEU A 281 -3.74 10.76 20.50
C LEU A 281 -2.91 11.01 19.23
N SER A 282 -1.63 10.66 19.22
CA SER A 282 -0.78 10.77 18.03
C SER A 282 -1.23 9.88 16.88
N LEU A 283 -1.80 8.69 17.13
CA LEU A 283 -2.42 7.90 16.06
C LEU A 283 -3.65 8.59 15.47
N VAL A 284 -4.48 9.24 16.31
CA VAL A 284 -5.61 10.05 15.83
C VAL A 284 -5.11 11.20 14.97
N LEU A 285 -4.08 11.93 15.41
CA LEU A 285 -3.46 13.01 14.63
C LEU A 285 -2.83 12.48 13.32
N LEU A 286 -2.15 11.34 13.37
CA LEU A 286 -1.54 10.72 12.21
C LEU A 286 -2.59 10.40 11.14
N TYR A 287 -3.74 9.83 11.51
CA TYR A 287 -4.72 9.43 10.51
C TYR A 287 -5.76 10.50 10.16
N ASP A 288 -5.98 11.49 11.03
CA ASP A 288 -6.93 12.57 10.77
C ASP A 288 -6.24 13.83 10.23
N GLN A 289 -5.17 14.30 10.89
CA GLN A 289 -4.59 15.61 10.60
C GLN A 289 -3.50 15.55 9.53
N VAL A 290 -2.56 14.61 9.63
CA VAL A 290 -1.45 14.49 8.65
C VAL A 290 -1.94 14.40 7.20
N PRO A 291 -3.00 13.64 6.83
CA PRO A 291 -3.49 13.62 5.46
C PRO A 291 -4.05 14.97 4.98
N ARG A 292 -4.63 15.77 5.88
CA ARG A 292 -5.23 17.08 5.56
C ARG A 292 -4.17 18.14 5.26
N ASN A 293 -3.02 18.06 5.92
CA ASN A 293 -1.83 18.86 5.60
C ASN A 293 -1.11 18.32 4.37
N ALA A 294 -0.77 17.02 4.36
CA ALA A 294 0.13 16.42 3.37
C ALA A 294 -0.46 16.28 1.96
N PHE A 295 -1.79 16.21 1.84
CA PHE A 295 -2.47 15.93 0.57
C PHE A 295 -3.60 16.92 0.27
N ARG A 296 -3.46 18.16 0.74
CA ARG A 296 -4.44 19.24 0.59
C ARG A 296 -4.97 19.36 -0.85
N GLY A 297 -6.28 19.52 -0.98
CA GLY A 297 -6.94 19.68 -2.29
C GLY A 297 -7.07 18.38 -3.08
N THR A 298 -6.90 17.22 -2.44
CA THR A 298 -7.03 15.92 -3.09
C THR A 298 -7.92 14.97 -2.28
N ALA A 299 -8.49 13.94 -2.91
CA ALA A 299 -9.31 12.94 -2.21
C ALA A 299 -8.55 12.20 -1.09
N ARG A 300 -7.21 12.20 -1.10
CA ARG A 300 -6.33 11.48 -0.15
C ARG A 300 -6.49 11.97 1.27
N MET A 301 -6.90 13.23 1.43
CA MET A 301 -7.17 13.83 2.73
C MET A 301 -8.15 13.00 3.55
N PHE A 302 -9.01 12.21 2.91
CA PHE A 302 -10.07 11.44 3.55
C PHE A 302 -9.77 9.94 3.64
N ALA A 303 -8.64 9.48 3.09
CA ALA A 303 -8.38 8.05 2.90
C ALA A 303 -8.25 7.26 4.22
N TRP A 304 -7.86 7.93 5.32
CA TRP A 304 -7.74 7.33 6.65
C TRP A 304 -8.81 7.80 7.65
N ASP A 305 -9.86 8.48 7.19
CA ASP A 305 -10.92 9.00 8.07
C ASP A 305 -11.60 7.86 8.86
N ARG A 306 -11.65 6.63 8.33
CA ARG A 306 -12.25 5.48 9.03
C ARG A 306 -11.40 5.04 10.20
N GLU A 307 -10.10 4.91 9.99
CA GLU A 307 -9.09 4.52 10.96
C GLU A 307 -9.01 5.57 12.09
N ALA A 308 -8.96 6.85 11.72
CA ALA A 308 -9.00 7.96 12.67
C ALA A 308 -10.24 7.92 13.57
N ARG A 309 -11.43 7.65 13.02
CA ARG A 309 -12.67 7.51 13.81
C ARG A 309 -12.64 6.33 14.76
N ALA A 310 -12.11 5.18 14.33
CA ALA A 310 -12.01 4.00 15.18
C ALA A 310 -11.09 4.28 16.38
N LEU A 311 -9.95 4.92 16.15
CA LEU A 311 -8.99 5.29 17.20
C LEU A 311 -9.54 6.39 18.13
N ALA A 312 -10.22 7.38 17.58
CA ALA A 312 -10.90 8.39 18.39
C ALA A 312 -11.98 7.77 19.27
N ARG A 313 -12.79 6.83 18.73
CA ARG A 313 -13.75 6.07 19.54
C ARG A 313 -13.05 5.32 20.66
N GLU A 314 -11.99 4.58 20.36
CA GLU A 314 -11.20 3.86 21.36
C GLU A 314 -10.69 4.79 22.47
N ALA A 315 -10.18 5.98 22.10
CA ALA A 315 -9.71 6.99 23.05
C ALA A 315 -10.84 7.53 23.94
N LEU A 316 -12.04 7.74 23.37
CA LEU A 316 -13.21 8.19 24.12
C LEU A 316 -13.73 7.11 25.06
N ASP A 317 -13.79 5.85 24.62
CA ASP A 317 -14.21 4.71 25.43
C ASP A 317 -13.25 4.47 26.61
N ARG A 318 -11.96 4.82 26.43
CA ARG A 318 -10.93 4.83 27.48
C ARG A 318 -10.94 6.08 28.34
N ASN A 319 -11.89 7.01 28.15
CA ASN A 319 -11.99 8.30 28.84
C ASN A 319 -10.76 9.21 28.70
N LEU A 320 -9.93 9.05 27.66
CA LEU A 320 -8.72 9.86 27.50
C LEU A 320 -9.02 11.36 27.35
N HIS A 321 -10.19 11.73 26.85
CA HIS A 321 -10.65 13.12 26.78
C HIS A 321 -10.83 13.79 28.15
N VAL A 322 -10.85 13.02 29.24
CA VAL A 322 -10.84 13.51 30.62
C VAL A 322 -9.41 13.66 31.14
N ASP A 323 -8.54 12.69 30.84
CA ASP A 323 -7.15 12.65 31.31
C ASP A 323 -6.23 13.66 30.61
N LEU A 324 -6.49 13.92 29.32
CA LEU A 324 -5.74 14.88 28.52
C LEU A 324 -6.13 16.33 28.87
N SER A 325 -5.25 17.29 28.59
CA SER A 325 -5.65 18.70 28.65
C SER A 325 -6.76 19.00 27.65
N ALA A 326 -7.52 20.07 27.87
CA ALA A 326 -8.64 20.43 26.98
C ALA A 326 -8.19 20.57 25.52
N ILE A 327 -7.03 21.21 25.30
CA ILE A 327 -6.48 21.47 23.97
C ILE A 327 -6.03 20.19 23.26
N GLU A 328 -5.56 19.19 23.99
CA GLU A 328 -5.24 17.87 23.45
C GLU A 328 -6.50 17.06 23.15
N ALA A 329 -7.44 17.02 24.10
CA ALA A 329 -8.68 16.27 23.99
C ALA A 329 -9.56 16.76 22.84
N PHE A 330 -9.48 18.05 22.48
CA PHE A 330 -10.15 18.62 21.31
C PHE A 330 -9.97 17.75 20.06
N TRP A 331 -8.74 17.31 19.78
CA TRP A 331 -8.39 16.55 18.58
C TRP A 331 -9.04 15.17 18.50
N LEU A 332 -9.49 14.60 19.62
CA LEU A 332 -10.24 13.34 19.64
C LEU A 332 -11.65 13.48 19.05
N PHE A 333 -12.18 14.70 18.95
CA PHE A 333 -13.53 14.97 18.44
C PHE A 333 -13.55 15.30 16.95
N LEU A 334 -12.42 15.69 16.36
CA LEU A 334 -12.30 16.08 14.94
C LEU A 334 -12.67 14.95 13.97
N PRO A 335 -12.27 13.68 14.20
CA PRO A 335 -12.70 12.58 13.32
C PRO A 335 -14.23 12.43 13.25
N SER A 336 -14.94 12.77 14.34
CA SER A 336 -16.42 12.81 14.35
C SER A 336 -16.95 14.03 13.60
N GLN A 337 -16.31 15.20 13.77
CA GLN A 337 -16.62 16.41 13.00
C GLN A 337 -16.48 16.19 11.49
N HIS A 338 -15.50 15.39 11.07
CA HIS A 338 -15.24 15.10 9.66
C HIS A 338 -16.16 14.02 9.07
N HIS A 339 -17.03 13.41 9.87
CA HIS A 339 -17.91 12.34 9.42
C HIS A 339 -19.29 12.86 9.00
N PRO A 340 -19.78 12.55 7.79
CA PRO A 340 -21.07 13.06 7.31
C PRO A 340 -22.27 12.29 7.89
N ALA A 341 -22.36 12.19 9.22
CA ALA A 341 -23.48 11.57 9.92
C ALA A 341 -23.88 12.40 11.14
N LEU A 342 -25.18 12.67 11.28
CA LEU A 342 -25.71 13.46 12.41
C LEU A 342 -25.31 12.94 13.80
N PRO A 343 -25.28 11.60 14.06
CA PRO A 343 -24.79 11.11 15.35
C PRO A 343 -23.32 11.46 15.62
N ALA A 344 -22.48 11.51 14.58
CA ALA A 344 -21.07 11.90 14.74
C ALA A 344 -20.93 13.42 14.93
N GLN A 345 -21.72 14.23 14.23
CA GLN A 345 -21.75 15.68 14.45
C GLN A 345 -22.14 16.03 15.88
N ARG A 346 -23.10 15.30 16.47
CA ARG A 346 -23.45 15.45 17.89
C ARG A 346 -22.26 15.19 18.82
N ILE A 347 -21.54 14.09 18.63
CA ILE A 347 -20.34 13.77 19.41
C ILE A 347 -19.30 14.88 19.29
N SER A 348 -19.12 15.44 18.09
CA SER A 348 -18.21 16.56 17.87
C SER A 348 -18.63 17.79 18.66
N VAL A 349 -19.86 18.25 18.50
CA VAL A 349 -20.36 19.48 19.14
C VAL A 349 -20.33 19.35 20.67
N GLU A 350 -20.88 18.28 21.21
CA GLU A 350 -20.93 18.06 22.66
C GLU A 350 -19.52 17.91 23.25
N GLY A 351 -18.64 17.20 22.55
CA GLY A 351 -17.25 17.03 22.96
C GLY A 351 -16.47 18.33 23.00
N VAL A 352 -16.54 19.14 21.93
CA VAL A 352 -15.88 20.45 21.84
C VAL A 352 -16.42 21.40 22.90
N ASP A 353 -17.74 21.42 23.14
CA ASP A 353 -18.36 22.22 24.19
C ASP A 353 -17.86 21.83 25.58
N ALA A 354 -17.76 20.53 25.86
CA ALA A 354 -17.21 20.04 27.12
C ALA A 354 -15.74 20.43 27.31
N GLN A 355 -14.92 20.37 26.26
CA GLN A 355 -13.52 20.80 26.33
C GLN A 355 -13.40 22.32 26.54
N ALA A 356 -14.23 23.10 25.87
CA ALA A 356 -14.28 24.55 26.03
C ALA A 356 -14.64 24.96 27.47
N ALA A 357 -15.54 24.22 28.12
CA ALA A 357 -15.95 24.51 29.50
C ALA A 357 -14.81 24.34 30.53
N ARG A 358 -13.85 23.46 30.24
CA ARG A 358 -12.69 23.18 31.12
C ARG A 358 -11.37 23.75 30.61
N CYS A 359 -11.39 24.53 29.53
CA CYS A 359 -10.16 25.06 28.94
C CYS A 359 -9.49 26.12 29.82
N LEU A 360 -8.18 26.26 29.65
CA LEU A 360 -7.41 27.30 30.31
C LEU A 360 -7.76 28.68 29.75
N ALA A 361 -7.49 29.73 30.53
CA ALA A 361 -7.92 31.09 30.19
C ALA A 361 -7.31 31.58 28.87
N GLY A 362 -6.03 31.28 28.64
CA GLY A 362 -5.30 31.60 27.42
C GLY A 362 -5.79 30.86 26.17
N HIS A 363 -6.59 29.79 26.32
CA HIS A 363 -7.13 28.99 25.21
C HIS A 363 -8.58 29.33 24.85
N ARG A 364 -9.25 30.23 25.60
CA ARG A 364 -10.69 30.52 25.41
C ARG A 364 -11.05 30.98 24.01
N ARG A 365 -10.20 31.80 23.38
CA ARG A 365 -10.44 32.28 22.00
C ARG A 365 -10.37 31.14 20.99
N PHE A 366 -9.39 30.24 21.14
CA PHE A 366 -9.31 29.02 20.33
C PHE A 366 -10.61 28.22 20.43
N PHE A 367 -11.10 27.98 21.65
CA PHE A 367 -12.33 27.21 21.83
C PHE A 367 -13.58 27.93 21.32
N GLY A 368 -13.61 29.26 21.32
CA GLY A 368 -14.67 30.03 20.64
C GLY A 368 -14.73 29.73 19.14
N VAL A 369 -13.57 29.68 18.48
CA VAL A 369 -13.46 29.32 17.06
C VAL A 369 -13.79 27.85 16.82
N ALA A 370 -13.28 26.96 17.67
CA ALA A 370 -13.54 25.53 17.60
C ALA A 370 -15.05 25.20 17.67
N ARG A 371 -15.79 25.88 18.56
CA ARG A 371 -17.25 25.72 18.67
C ARG A 371 -17.99 26.21 17.42
N ASP A 372 -17.60 27.35 16.86
CA ASP A 372 -18.17 27.84 15.59
C ASP A 372 -17.92 26.84 14.45
N MET A 373 -16.71 26.28 14.37
CA MET A 373 -16.38 25.25 13.37
C MET A 373 -17.25 24.00 13.54
N ALA A 374 -17.38 23.46 14.76
CA ALA A 374 -18.20 22.29 15.03
C ALA A 374 -19.68 22.53 14.67
N ALA A 375 -20.22 23.69 15.02
CA ALA A 375 -21.59 24.07 14.68
C ALA A 375 -21.82 24.18 13.16
N ARG A 376 -20.86 24.73 12.41
CA ARG A 376 -20.94 24.83 10.95
C ARG A 376 -20.88 23.47 10.25
N HIS A 377 -20.08 22.54 10.77
CA HIS A 377 -20.06 21.16 10.26
C HIS A 377 -21.41 20.47 10.50
N ASP A 378 -22.00 20.61 11.70
CA ASP A 378 -23.33 20.08 12.01
C ASP A 378 -24.40 20.69 11.09
N ASP A 379 -24.40 22.02 10.87
CA ASP A 379 -25.33 22.69 9.95
C ASP A 379 -25.24 22.13 8.52
N ALA A 380 -24.03 21.96 8.00
CA ALA A 380 -23.82 21.40 6.67
C ALA A 380 -24.43 19.98 6.55
N ILE A 381 -24.22 19.13 7.56
CA ILE A 381 -24.78 17.77 7.55
C ILE A 381 -26.29 17.77 7.76
N ARG A 382 -26.85 18.66 8.59
CA ARG A 382 -28.31 18.80 8.74
C ARG A 382 -29.00 19.24 7.47
N ARG A 383 -28.39 20.18 6.73
CA ARG A 383 -28.98 20.76 5.52
C ARG A 383 -28.81 19.87 4.31
N PHE A 384 -27.66 19.22 4.15
CA PHE A 384 -27.30 18.54 2.90
C PHE A 384 -27.02 17.05 3.05
N GLY A 385 -26.92 16.52 4.28
CA GLY A 385 -26.53 15.14 4.55
C GLY A 385 -25.08 14.80 4.17
N ARG A 386 -24.30 15.79 3.75
CA ARG A 386 -22.91 15.66 3.29
C ARG A 386 -22.21 17.01 3.36
N PHE A 387 -20.88 17.00 3.24
CA PHE A 387 -20.08 18.22 3.12
C PHE A 387 -20.01 18.71 1.66
N PRO A 388 -20.60 19.86 1.32
CA PRO A 388 -20.64 20.32 -0.06
C PRO A 388 -19.27 20.67 -0.65
N HIS A 389 -18.33 21.19 0.16
CA HIS A 389 -16.99 21.55 -0.31
C HIS A 389 -16.19 20.34 -0.84
N ARG A 390 -16.55 19.11 -0.43
CA ARG A 390 -15.92 17.88 -0.94
C ARG A 390 -16.48 17.40 -2.27
N ASN A 391 -17.55 18.03 -2.80
CA ASN A 391 -18.26 17.52 -3.96
C ASN A 391 -17.34 17.35 -5.18
N ALA A 392 -16.58 18.37 -5.54
CA ALA A 392 -15.64 18.31 -6.67
C ALA A 392 -14.59 17.22 -6.48
N LEU A 393 -13.98 17.14 -5.29
CA LEU A 393 -12.95 16.14 -4.95
C LEU A 393 -13.46 14.70 -4.98
N LEU A 394 -14.76 14.50 -4.79
CA LEU A 394 -15.43 13.19 -4.77
C LEU A 394 -16.24 12.93 -6.05
N GLY A 395 -16.08 13.73 -7.11
CA GLY A 395 -16.80 13.56 -8.37
C GLY A 395 -18.31 13.78 -8.29
N ARG A 396 -18.81 14.48 -7.25
CA ARG A 396 -20.23 14.78 -7.04
C ARG A 396 -20.59 16.14 -7.63
N ARG A 397 -21.78 16.26 -8.21
CA ARG A 397 -22.33 17.56 -8.63
C ARG A 397 -22.94 18.30 -7.43
N SER A 398 -22.58 19.58 -7.26
CA SER A 398 -23.22 20.47 -6.27
C SER A 398 -24.58 20.94 -6.77
N THR A 399 -25.55 21.01 -5.87
CA THR A 399 -26.86 21.63 -6.07
C THR A 399 -26.75 23.16 -5.99
N PRO A 400 -27.73 23.93 -6.49
CA PRO A 400 -27.74 25.39 -6.35
C PRO A 400 -27.64 25.87 -4.89
N ALA A 401 -28.35 25.20 -3.97
CA ALA A 401 -28.30 25.53 -2.55
C ALA A 401 -26.92 25.26 -1.91
N GLU A 402 -26.23 24.21 -2.37
CA GLU A 402 -24.85 23.92 -1.96
C GLU A 402 -23.86 24.95 -2.51
N VAL A 403 -24.05 25.44 -3.74
CA VAL A 403 -23.21 26.49 -4.33
C VAL A 403 -23.38 27.82 -3.60
N ASP A 404 -24.61 28.17 -3.24
CA ASP A 404 -24.92 29.36 -2.43
C ASP A 404 -24.33 29.23 -1.02
N PHE A 405 -24.45 28.06 -0.39
CA PHE A 405 -23.84 27.78 0.91
C PHE A 405 -22.32 27.97 0.90
N LEU A 406 -21.64 27.59 -0.19
CA LEU A 406 -20.19 27.72 -0.33
C LEU A 406 -19.72 29.16 -0.66
N GLN A 407 -20.62 30.14 -0.79
CA GLN A 407 -20.22 31.55 -0.94
C GLN A 407 -19.59 32.11 0.33
N ASP A 408 -19.93 31.60 1.52
CA ASP A 408 -19.21 31.92 2.76
C ASP A 408 -17.92 31.07 2.81
N PRO A 409 -16.72 31.70 2.79
CA PRO A 409 -15.45 30.99 2.87
C PRO A 409 -15.32 30.10 4.12
N LYS A 410 -16.05 30.43 5.19
CA LYS A 410 -16.04 29.64 6.43
C LYS A 410 -16.80 28.31 6.32
N ASN A 411 -17.45 28.03 5.19
CA ASN A 411 -18.10 26.75 4.90
C ASN A 411 -17.20 25.80 4.08
N HIS A 412 -15.96 26.21 3.84
CA HIS A 412 -14.88 25.38 3.30
C HIS A 412 -14.08 24.85 4.49
N PHE A 413 -14.30 23.58 4.83
CA PHE A 413 -13.71 22.94 6.00
C PHE A 413 -12.54 22.03 5.64
#